data_AF-A0A5C6BPM8-F1
#
_entry.id   AF-A0A5C6BPM8-F1
#
_cell.length_a   1.000
_cell.length_b   1.000
_cell.length_c   1.000
_cell.angle_alpha   90.00
_cell.angle_beta   90.00
_cell.angle_gamma   90.00
#
_symmetry.space_group_name_H-M   'P 1'
#
loop_
_entity.id
_entity.type
_entity.pdbx_description
1 polymer ?
#
loop_
_entity_poly.entity_id
_entity_poly.type
_entity_poly.pdbx_seq_one_letter_code
_entity_poly.pdbx_strand_id
1 'polypeptide(L)'
;MELTKLFEKIAGKHRARQQSRKAGYRELISMIADGRDPDADFLDRVLIDNGKSLADVRQAVDLLLERRELRKTYDSIPAMNQEYENLHAQIGEAERIHDERTQPLYWRIEQIRQTLNEGRNVRARLWETCADTELCGQLSHLRQRLTSLHDQQSQLMKNSSDLRNWAETDRVNSNQGVLPAKAESLKERAKSREAKAKQLEEELATVRTQIAECDHEESRIRELMLVP
;
A
#
# COMPACT_ATOMS: atom_id res chain seq x y z
N MET A 1 -16.52 49.84 71.53
CA MET A 1 -16.92 48.56 70.88
C MET A 1 -18.19 48.66 70.01
N GLU A 2 -18.96 49.75 70.06
CA GLU A 2 -20.18 49.93 69.24
C GLU A 2 -19.88 50.44 67.81
N LEU A 3 -18.87 51.29 67.62
CA LEU A 3 -18.46 51.83 66.32
C LEU A 3 -17.92 50.76 65.36
N THR A 4 -17.13 49.80 65.87
CA THR A 4 -16.60 48.68 65.07
C THR A 4 -17.72 47.79 64.52
N LYS A 5 -18.73 47.46 65.34
CA LYS A 5 -19.93 46.73 64.91
C LYS A 5 -20.74 47.50 63.86
N LEU A 6 -20.82 48.82 63.98
CA LEU A 6 -21.47 49.68 62.99
C LEU A 6 -20.74 49.67 61.65
N PHE A 7 -19.40 49.81 61.66
CA PHE A 7 -18.59 49.75 60.43
C PHE A 7 -18.63 48.36 59.76
N GLU A 8 -18.65 47.28 60.53
CA GLU A 8 -18.83 45.91 60.01
C GLU A 8 -20.20 45.72 59.35
N LYS A 9 -21.27 46.24 59.97
CA LYS A 9 -22.63 46.20 59.40
C LYS A 9 -22.73 47.03 58.12
N ILE A 10 -22.07 48.19 58.07
CA ILE A 10 -21.99 49.04 56.87
C ILE A 10 -21.17 48.33 55.77
N ALA A 11 -20.03 47.75 56.10
CA ALA A 11 -19.19 47.00 55.16
C ALA A 11 -19.91 45.76 54.60
N GLY A 12 -20.64 45.02 55.44
CA GLY A 12 -21.46 43.89 55.02
C GLY A 12 -22.58 44.30 54.06
N LYS A 13 -23.32 45.37 54.38
CA LYS A 13 -24.34 45.95 53.48
C LYS A 13 -23.73 46.44 52.16
N HIS A 14 -22.54 47.03 52.21
CA HIS A 14 -21.84 47.50 51.01
C HIS A 14 -21.42 46.33 50.11
N ARG A 15 -20.84 45.26 50.67
CA ARG A 15 -20.50 44.03 49.92
C ARG A 15 -21.72 43.36 49.31
N ALA A 16 -22.82 43.26 50.06
CA ALA A 16 -24.07 42.70 49.56
C ALA A 16 -24.63 43.52 48.38
N ARG A 17 -24.61 44.85 48.47
CA ARG A 17 -24.99 45.73 47.35
C ARG A 17 -24.06 45.58 46.15
N GLN A 18 -22.76 45.43 46.37
CA GLN A 18 -21.81 45.22 45.27
C GLN A 18 -22.03 43.87 44.58
N GLN A 19 -22.33 42.80 45.34
CA GLN A 19 -22.69 41.49 44.78
C GLN A 19 -24.00 41.56 44.01
N SER A 20 -25.01 42.24 44.55
CA SER A 20 -26.30 42.43 43.87
C SER A 20 -26.15 43.19 42.55
N ARG A 21 -25.32 44.25 42.50
CA ARG A 21 -25.05 44.99 41.26
C ARG A 21 -24.35 44.14 40.21
N LYS A 22 -23.35 43.34 40.62
CA LYS A 22 -22.66 42.39 39.74
C LYS A 22 -23.59 41.28 39.25
N ALA A 23 -24.52 40.82 40.08
CA ALA A 23 -25.53 39.83 39.71
C ALA A 23 -26.50 40.42 38.68
N GLY A 24 -27.00 41.63 38.90
CA GLY A 24 -27.87 42.34 37.94
C GLY A 24 -27.20 42.57 36.59
N TYR A 25 -25.90 42.89 36.57
CA TYR A 25 -25.13 43.00 35.32
C TYR A 25 -25.02 41.66 34.57
N ARG A 26 -24.81 40.54 35.29
CA ARG A 26 -24.77 39.20 34.68
C ARG A 26 -26.14 38.76 34.16
N GLU A 27 -27.19 39.09 34.89
CA GLU A 27 -28.57 38.80 34.49
C GLU A 27 -28.93 39.57 33.22
N LEU A 28 -28.57 40.85 33.13
CA LEU A 28 -28.71 41.66 31.91
C LEU A 28 -27.97 41.01 30.73
N ILE A 29 -26.70 40.62 30.90
CA ILE A 29 -25.94 39.93 29.84
C ILE A 29 -26.61 38.63 29.43
N SER A 30 -27.10 37.83 30.38
CA SER A 30 -27.79 36.57 30.08
C SER A 30 -29.11 36.81 29.36
N MET A 31 -29.86 37.85 29.73
CA MET A 31 -31.12 38.23 29.10
C MET A 31 -30.91 38.60 27.63
N ILE A 32 -29.90 39.44 27.35
CA ILE A 32 -29.52 39.82 25.98
C ILE A 32 -29.00 38.61 25.20
N ALA A 33 -28.15 37.77 25.82
CA ALA A 33 -27.65 36.54 25.19
C ALA A 33 -28.75 35.51 24.89
N ASP A 34 -29.87 35.56 25.61
CA ASP A 34 -31.06 34.75 25.33
C ASP A 34 -31.96 35.37 24.25
N GLY A 35 -31.57 36.52 23.67
CA GLY A 35 -32.34 37.24 22.65
C GLY A 35 -33.53 38.04 23.19
N ARG A 36 -33.52 38.39 24.49
CA ARG A 36 -34.56 39.22 25.11
C ARG A 36 -34.10 40.67 25.21
N ASP A 37 -34.99 41.60 24.86
CA ASP A 37 -34.72 43.03 24.96
C ASP A 37 -34.97 43.54 26.40
N PRO A 38 -33.94 44.02 27.11
CA PRO A 38 -34.12 44.62 28.42
C PRO A 38 -34.77 46.00 28.30
N ASP A 39 -35.59 46.35 29.29
CA ASP A 39 -36.15 47.69 29.43
C ASP A 39 -35.04 48.76 29.50
N ALA A 40 -35.21 49.89 28.81
CA ALA A 40 -34.20 50.94 28.68
C ALA A 40 -33.83 51.56 30.03
N ASP A 41 -34.83 51.79 30.89
CA ASP A 41 -34.62 52.31 32.25
C ASP A 41 -33.89 51.31 33.15
N PHE A 42 -34.06 50.02 32.91
CA PHE A 42 -33.32 48.97 33.60
C PHE A 42 -31.88 48.87 33.13
N LEU A 43 -31.65 48.92 31.82
CA LEU A 43 -30.33 48.93 31.20
C LEU A 43 -29.47 50.09 31.72
N ASP A 44 -29.99 51.32 31.66
CA ASP A 44 -29.27 52.52 32.10
C ASP A 44 -28.90 52.47 33.58
N ARG A 45 -29.84 52.02 34.44
CA ARG A 45 -29.57 51.83 35.87
C ARG A 45 -28.44 50.83 36.11
N VAL A 46 -28.48 49.67 35.46
CA VAL A 46 -27.49 48.60 35.64
C VAL A 46 -26.11 49.02 35.12
N LEU A 47 -26.04 49.77 34.02
CA LEU A 47 -24.79 50.31 33.47
C LEU A 47 -24.16 51.35 34.39
N ILE A 48 -24.95 52.32 34.86
CA ILE A 48 -24.48 53.37 35.79
C ILE A 48 -24.00 52.75 37.10
N ASP A 49 -24.79 51.82 37.67
CA ASP A 49 -24.49 51.17 38.94
C ASP A 49 -23.18 50.36 38.93
N ASN A 50 -22.78 49.86 37.76
CA ASN A 50 -21.58 49.05 37.57
C ASN A 50 -20.42 49.80 36.87
N GLY A 51 -20.63 51.06 36.47
CA GLY A 51 -19.64 51.85 35.72
C GLY A 51 -19.27 51.21 34.39
N LYS A 52 -20.25 50.69 33.66
CA LYS A 52 -20.06 49.98 32.38
C LYS A 52 -20.68 50.73 31.21
N SER A 53 -20.11 50.52 30.03
CA SER A 53 -20.61 51.04 28.77
C SER A 53 -21.39 49.98 27.99
N LEU A 54 -22.14 50.41 26.97
CA LEU A 54 -22.79 49.50 26.03
C LEU A 54 -21.78 48.62 25.26
N ALA A 55 -20.56 49.12 25.01
CA ALA A 55 -19.49 48.33 24.41
C ALA A 55 -19.05 47.18 25.33
N ASP A 56 -18.97 47.42 26.65
CA ASP A 56 -18.69 46.38 27.64
C ASP A 56 -19.79 45.31 27.68
N VAL A 57 -21.06 45.70 27.53
CA VAL A 57 -22.19 44.76 27.48
C VAL A 57 -22.09 43.90 26.23
N ARG A 58 -21.86 44.50 25.06
CA ARG A 58 -21.69 43.76 23.80
C ARG A 58 -20.57 42.73 23.91
N GLN A 59 -19.38 43.15 24.37
CA GLN A 59 -18.25 42.25 24.56
C GLN A 59 -18.57 41.12 25.55
N ALA A 60 -19.29 41.43 26.63
CA ALA A 60 -19.64 40.43 27.64
C ALA A 60 -20.71 39.43 27.15
N VAL A 61 -21.64 39.87 26.29
CA VAL A 61 -22.62 39.00 25.62
C VAL A 61 -21.91 38.08 24.63
N ASP A 62 -21.03 38.61 23.78
CA ASP A 62 -20.24 37.82 22.82
C ASP A 62 -19.42 36.74 23.56
N LEU A 63 -18.75 37.11 24.65
CA LEU A 63 -18.02 36.17 25.51
C LEU A 63 -18.94 35.10 26.12
N LEU A 64 -20.15 35.46 26.55
CA LEU A 64 -21.09 34.50 27.13
C LEU A 64 -21.58 33.50 26.08
N LEU A 65 -21.88 33.96 24.87
CA LEU A 65 -22.28 33.09 23.76
C LEU A 65 -21.15 32.13 23.37
N GLU A 66 -19.92 32.62 23.24
CA GLU A 66 -18.75 31.78 22.98
C GLU A 66 -18.57 30.72 24.09
N ARG A 67 -18.68 31.14 25.36
CA ARG A 67 -18.60 30.21 26.50
C ARG A 67 -19.70 29.15 26.49
N ARG A 68 -20.92 29.48 26.03
CA ARG A 68 -22.02 28.51 25.92
C ARG A 68 -21.71 27.46 24.85
N GLU A 69 -21.19 27.86 23.70
CA GLU A 69 -20.79 26.90 22.65
C GLU A 69 -19.62 26.02 23.09
N LEU A 70 -18.58 26.62 23.68
CA LEU A 70 -17.47 25.86 24.26
C LEU A 70 -17.94 24.89 25.34
N ARG A 71 -18.92 25.27 26.15
CA ARG A 71 -19.49 24.40 27.18
C ARG A 71 -20.24 23.21 26.59
N LYS A 72 -21.05 23.41 25.55
CA LYS A 72 -21.72 22.31 24.83
C LYS A 72 -20.72 21.30 24.29
N THR A 73 -19.63 21.78 23.67
CA THR A 73 -18.56 20.91 23.18
C THR A 73 -17.85 20.20 24.33
N TYR A 74 -17.56 20.90 25.43
CA TYR A 74 -16.93 20.27 26.58
C TYR A 74 -17.81 19.17 27.21
N ASP A 75 -19.10 19.43 27.34
CA ASP A 75 -20.06 18.48 27.92
C ASP A 75 -20.29 17.25 27.01
N SER A 76 -19.95 17.30 25.72
CA SER A 76 -19.99 16.13 24.82
C SER A 76 -18.77 15.21 24.91
N ILE A 77 -17.63 15.70 25.44
CA ILE A 77 -16.37 14.94 25.53
C ILE A 77 -16.53 13.59 26.24
N PRO A 78 -17.20 13.49 27.41
CA PRO A 78 -17.33 12.19 28.10
C PRO A 78 -18.04 11.13 27.27
N ALA A 79 -19.08 11.51 26.52
CA ALA A 79 -19.80 10.59 25.65
C ALA A 79 -18.93 10.14 24.46
N MET A 80 -18.20 11.06 23.84
CA MET A 80 -17.25 10.75 22.75
C MET A 80 -16.11 9.84 23.24
N ASN A 81 -15.59 10.08 24.44
CA ASN A 81 -14.58 9.20 25.04
C ASN A 81 -15.14 7.80 25.29
N GLN A 82 -16.37 7.70 25.80
CA GLN A 82 -17.00 6.39 26.01
C GLN A 82 -17.21 5.65 24.68
N GLU A 83 -17.64 6.36 23.63
CA GLU A 83 -17.78 5.80 22.30
C GLU A 83 -16.42 5.34 21.74
N TYR A 84 -15.38 6.15 21.90
CA TYR A 84 -14.01 5.83 21.49
C TYR A 84 -13.50 4.54 22.16
N GLU A 85 -13.65 4.40 23.48
CA GLU A 85 -13.26 3.18 24.21
C GLU A 85 -14.07 1.96 23.75
N ASN A 86 -15.38 2.13 23.52
CA ASN A 86 -16.23 1.04 23.03
C ASN A 86 -15.83 0.58 21.61
N LEU A 87 -15.47 1.52 20.73
CA LEU A 87 -15.00 1.21 19.39
C LEU A 87 -13.64 0.50 19.44
N HIS A 88 -12.73 0.95 20.29
CA HIS A 88 -11.44 0.28 20.50
C HIS A 88 -11.59 -1.16 21.02
N ALA A 89 -12.51 -1.38 21.96
CA ALA A 89 -12.81 -2.72 22.44
C ALA A 89 -13.37 -3.63 21.32
N GLN A 90 -14.24 -3.10 20.46
CA GLN A 90 -14.77 -3.85 19.32
C GLN A 90 -13.70 -4.19 18.28
N ILE A 91 -12.78 -3.26 18.00
CA ILE A 91 -11.64 -3.51 17.10
C ILE A 91 -10.75 -4.61 17.68
N GLY A 92 -10.36 -4.51 18.96
CA GLY A 92 -9.52 -5.52 19.59
C GLY A 92 -10.15 -6.92 19.60
N GLU A 93 -11.46 -7.01 19.82
CA GLU A 93 -12.18 -8.29 19.73
C GLU A 93 -12.24 -8.83 18.29
N ALA A 94 -12.47 -7.95 17.31
CA ALA A 94 -12.47 -8.34 15.91
C ALA A 94 -11.08 -8.85 15.45
N GLU A 95 -10.01 -8.20 15.87
CA GLU A 95 -8.62 -8.63 15.63
C GLU A 95 -8.33 -9.98 16.29
N ARG A 96 -8.74 -10.16 17.55
CA ARG A 96 -8.60 -11.45 18.24
C ARG A 96 -9.31 -12.58 17.51
N ILE A 97 -10.57 -12.37 17.10
CA ILE A 97 -11.33 -13.36 16.33
C ILE A 97 -10.67 -13.63 14.98
N HIS A 98 -10.14 -12.60 14.32
CA HIS A 98 -9.41 -12.73 13.06
C HIS A 98 -8.18 -13.61 13.24
N ASP A 99 -7.36 -13.35 14.25
CA ASP A 99 -6.15 -14.11 14.54
C ASP A 99 -6.48 -15.56 14.90
N GLU A 100 -7.47 -15.79 15.77
CA GLU A 100 -7.91 -17.14 16.15
C GLU A 100 -8.36 -17.97 14.95
N ARG A 101 -8.97 -17.33 13.94
CA ARG A 101 -9.41 -18.01 12.72
C ARG A 101 -8.31 -18.19 11.70
N THR A 102 -7.39 -17.24 11.58
CA THR A 102 -6.40 -17.23 10.50
C THR A 102 -5.08 -17.90 10.88
N GLN A 103 -4.64 -17.82 12.14
CA GLN A 103 -3.40 -18.45 12.61
C GLN A 103 -3.34 -19.96 12.33
N PRO A 104 -4.39 -20.76 12.60
CA PRO A 104 -4.37 -22.19 12.27
C PRO A 104 -4.24 -22.45 10.76
N LEU A 105 -4.81 -21.59 9.93
CA LEU A 105 -4.73 -21.70 8.47
C LEU A 105 -3.31 -21.39 7.98
N TYR A 106 -2.69 -20.33 8.49
CA TYR A 106 -1.29 -20.01 8.16
C TYR A 106 -0.35 -21.13 8.58
N TRP A 107 -0.53 -21.67 9.79
CA TRP A 107 0.23 -22.83 10.23
C TRP A 107 0.04 -24.03 9.31
N ARG A 108 -1.21 -24.33 8.92
CA ARG A 108 -1.50 -25.44 8.00
C ARG A 108 -0.87 -25.25 6.63
N ILE A 109 -0.88 -24.03 6.09
CA ILE A 109 -0.20 -23.69 4.84
C ILE A 109 1.30 -23.97 4.95
N GLU A 110 1.92 -23.56 6.06
CA GLU A 110 3.35 -23.77 6.28
C GLU A 110 3.70 -25.25 6.38
N GLN A 111 2.90 -26.04 7.10
CA GLN A 111 3.07 -27.49 7.12
C GLN A 111 2.99 -28.10 5.72
N ILE A 112 1.98 -27.72 4.92
CA ILE A 112 1.82 -28.23 3.56
C ILE A 112 3.05 -27.86 2.72
N ARG A 113 3.58 -26.64 2.86
CA ARG A 113 4.81 -26.22 2.16
C ARG A 113 6.00 -27.07 2.54
N GLN A 114 6.19 -27.35 3.82
CA GLN A 114 7.26 -28.21 4.31
C GLN A 114 7.14 -29.62 3.74
N THR A 115 5.96 -30.24 3.84
CA THR A 115 5.71 -31.58 3.28
C THR A 115 5.91 -31.62 1.76
N LEU A 116 5.48 -30.58 1.02
CA LEU A 116 5.73 -30.50 -0.43
C LEU A 116 7.22 -30.40 -0.76
N ASN A 117 7.99 -29.63 0.02
CA ASN A 117 9.43 -29.52 -0.14
C ASN A 117 10.14 -30.84 0.21
N GLU A 118 9.76 -31.49 1.30
CA GLU A 118 10.24 -32.83 1.66
C GLU A 118 9.92 -33.84 0.54
N GLY A 119 8.70 -33.83 0.01
CA GLY A 119 8.30 -34.69 -1.11
C GLY A 119 9.17 -34.47 -2.36
N ARG A 120 9.51 -33.21 -2.69
CA ARG A 120 10.44 -32.89 -3.78
C ARG A 120 11.84 -33.44 -3.53
N ASN A 121 12.35 -33.30 -2.30
CA ASN A 121 13.66 -33.81 -1.90
C ASN A 121 13.71 -35.34 -1.94
N VAL A 122 12.67 -36.01 -1.44
CA VAL A 122 12.53 -37.47 -1.52
C VAL A 122 12.48 -37.91 -2.98
N ARG A 123 11.71 -37.23 -3.82
CA ARG A 123 11.64 -37.53 -5.26
C ARG A 123 13.00 -37.40 -5.94
N ALA A 124 13.75 -36.35 -5.64
CA ALA A 124 15.12 -36.18 -6.14
C ALA A 124 16.04 -37.32 -5.67
N ARG A 125 15.95 -37.69 -4.39
CA ARG A 125 16.72 -38.80 -3.83
C ARG A 125 16.37 -40.14 -4.46
N LEU A 126 15.10 -40.40 -4.75
CA LEU A 126 14.67 -41.62 -5.46
C LEU A 126 15.32 -41.71 -6.85
N TRP A 127 15.39 -40.60 -7.59
CA TRP A 127 16.11 -40.57 -8.87
C TRP A 127 17.61 -40.86 -8.70
N GLU A 128 18.24 -40.30 -7.68
CA GLU A 128 19.67 -40.53 -7.39
C GLU A 128 19.97 -41.97 -6.95
N THR A 129 19.04 -42.60 -6.23
CA THR A 129 19.21 -43.97 -5.72
C THR A 129 18.60 -45.04 -6.61
N CYS A 130 18.18 -44.70 -7.84
CA CYS A 130 17.61 -45.65 -8.78
C CYS A 130 18.61 -46.78 -9.07
N ALA A 131 18.21 -48.03 -8.79
CA ALA A 131 19.06 -49.20 -8.98
C ALA A 131 19.12 -49.67 -10.45
N ASP A 132 18.17 -49.24 -11.28
CA ASP A 132 18.14 -49.57 -12.69
C ASP A 132 19.23 -48.79 -13.44
N THR A 133 20.32 -49.50 -13.75
CA THR A 133 21.47 -48.93 -14.47
C THR A 133 21.13 -48.54 -15.91
N GLU A 134 20.14 -49.18 -16.53
CA GLU A 134 19.71 -48.86 -17.89
C GLU A 134 18.99 -47.51 -17.91
N LEU A 135 18.02 -47.30 -17.02
CA LEU A 135 17.31 -46.02 -16.90
C LEU A 135 18.28 -44.88 -16.54
N CYS A 136 19.21 -45.11 -15.61
CA CYS A 136 20.26 -44.15 -15.27
C CYS A 136 21.13 -43.80 -16.49
N GLY A 137 21.51 -44.80 -17.30
CA GLY A 137 22.27 -44.61 -18.53
C GLY A 137 21.49 -43.83 -19.59
N GLN A 138 20.23 -44.19 -19.82
CA GLN A 138 19.35 -43.48 -20.77
C GLN A 138 19.16 -42.01 -20.35
N LEU A 139 18.93 -41.74 -19.07
CA LEU A 139 18.83 -40.38 -18.54
C LEU A 139 20.12 -39.57 -18.73
N SER A 140 21.28 -40.19 -18.47
CA SER A 140 22.58 -39.54 -18.66
C SER A 140 22.82 -39.19 -20.13
N HIS A 141 22.52 -40.12 -21.05
CA HIS A 141 22.64 -39.88 -22.50
C HIS A 141 21.69 -38.78 -22.98
N LEU A 142 20.43 -38.78 -22.54
CA LEU A 142 19.48 -37.72 -22.86
C LEU A 142 19.93 -36.35 -22.37
N ARG A 143 20.47 -36.27 -21.14
CA ARG A 143 21.01 -35.02 -20.60
C ARG A 143 22.17 -34.48 -21.44
N GLN A 144 23.11 -35.35 -21.85
CA GLN A 144 24.20 -34.96 -22.74
C GLN A 144 23.68 -34.44 -24.08
N ARG A 145 22.69 -35.14 -24.67
CA ARG A 145 22.04 -34.72 -25.91
C ARG A 145 21.33 -33.36 -25.76
N LEU A 146 20.58 -33.16 -24.67
CA LEU A 146 19.92 -31.88 -24.36
C LEU A 146 20.94 -30.74 -24.24
N THR A 147 22.07 -30.95 -23.55
CA THR A 147 23.15 -29.97 -23.48
C THR A 147 23.66 -29.60 -24.88
N SER A 148 23.96 -30.61 -25.71
CA SER A 148 24.42 -30.37 -27.08
C SER A 148 23.39 -29.63 -27.95
N LEU A 149 22.10 -29.96 -27.81
CA LEU A 149 21.01 -29.29 -28.53
C LEU A 149 20.84 -27.83 -28.07
N HIS A 150 20.96 -27.54 -26.77
CA HIS A 150 20.93 -26.17 -26.27
C HIS A 150 22.13 -25.34 -26.74
N ASP A 151 23.32 -25.93 -26.76
CA ASP A 151 24.51 -25.27 -27.32
C ASP A 151 24.32 -24.97 -28.81
N GLN A 152 23.80 -25.94 -29.57
CA GLN A 152 23.48 -25.77 -30.98
C GLN A 152 22.42 -24.68 -31.19
N GLN A 153 21.34 -24.68 -30.39
CA GLN A 153 20.30 -23.65 -30.43
C GLN A 153 20.90 -22.26 -30.19
N SER A 154 21.72 -22.11 -29.16
CA SER A 154 22.40 -20.85 -28.83
C SER A 154 23.27 -20.36 -29.98
N GLN A 155 24.07 -21.25 -30.57
CA GLN A 155 24.93 -20.94 -31.71
C GLN A 155 24.12 -20.55 -32.97
N LEU A 156 23.05 -21.26 -33.27
CA LEU A 156 22.17 -20.96 -34.42
C LEU A 156 21.48 -19.60 -34.24
N MET A 157 20.98 -19.30 -33.05
CA MET A 157 20.37 -17.99 -32.74
C MET A 157 21.37 -16.86 -32.95
N LYS A 158 22.58 -17.02 -32.42
CA LYS A 158 23.66 -16.03 -32.59
C LYS A 158 24.02 -15.83 -34.06
N ASN A 159 24.29 -16.92 -34.79
CA ASN A 159 24.68 -16.88 -36.19
C ASN A 159 23.60 -16.27 -37.10
N SER A 160 22.32 -16.63 -36.89
CA SER A 160 21.21 -16.04 -37.64
C SER A 160 21.07 -14.55 -37.37
N SER A 161 21.16 -14.13 -36.11
CA SER A 161 21.14 -12.71 -35.73
C SER A 161 22.29 -11.93 -36.38
N ASP A 162 23.52 -12.46 -36.34
CA ASP A 162 24.69 -11.83 -36.94
C ASP A 162 24.52 -11.68 -38.47
N LEU A 163 24.03 -12.72 -39.15
CA LEU A 163 23.76 -12.66 -40.59
C LEU A 163 22.70 -11.63 -40.96
N ARG A 164 21.62 -11.51 -40.18
CA ARG A 164 20.60 -10.47 -40.38
C ARG A 164 21.18 -9.07 -40.21
N ASN A 165 21.96 -8.85 -39.15
CA ASN A 165 22.62 -7.56 -38.90
C ASN A 165 23.59 -7.18 -40.03
N TRP A 166 24.36 -8.15 -40.52
CA TRP A 166 25.27 -7.96 -41.65
C TRP A 166 24.54 -7.75 -42.98
N ALA A 167 23.39 -8.39 -43.19
CA ALA A 167 22.56 -8.16 -44.37
C ALA A 167 22.00 -6.73 -44.38
N GLU A 168 21.52 -6.26 -43.22
CA GLU A 168 21.02 -4.90 -43.07
C GLU A 168 22.13 -3.87 -43.27
N THR A 169 23.31 -4.12 -42.70
CA THR A 169 24.49 -3.27 -42.92
C THR A 169 24.84 -3.17 -44.41
N ASP A 170 24.83 -4.30 -45.14
CA ASP A 170 25.08 -4.31 -46.58
C ASP A 170 24.01 -3.53 -47.37
N ARG A 171 22.72 -3.64 -46.98
CA ARG A 171 21.63 -2.86 -47.60
C ARG A 171 21.80 -1.36 -47.40
N VAL A 172 22.03 -0.93 -46.16
CA VAL A 172 22.26 0.48 -45.81
C VAL A 172 23.43 1.02 -46.62
N ASN A 173 24.55 0.29 -46.64
CA ASN A 173 25.74 0.69 -47.38
C ASN A 173 25.50 0.74 -48.90
N SER A 174 24.66 -0.14 -49.46
CA SER A 174 24.32 -0.11 -50.89
C SER A 174 23.60 1.17 -51.32
N ASN A 175 22.94 1.87 -50.38
CA ASN A 175 22.17 3.09 -50.62
C ASN A 175 22.97 4.37 -50.37
N GLN A 176 24.21 4.29 -49.87
CA GLN A 176 25.04 5.46 -49.51
C GLN A 176 25.96 5.95 -50.63
N GLY A 177 25.39 6.31 -51.79
CA GLY A 177 26.14 6.99 -52.86
C GLY A 177 27.35 6.21 -53.43
N VAL A 178 27.35 4.89 -53.29
CA VAL A 178 28.38 4.00 -53.86
C VAL A 178 28.20 3.83 -55.36
N LEU A 179 29.30 3.55 -56.05
CA LEU A 179 29.28 3.22 -57.48
C LEU A 179 28.26 2.10 -57.78
N PRO A 180 27.49 2.17 -58.89
CA PRO A 180 26.41 1.23 -59.18
C PRO A 180 26.80 -0.26 -59.10
N ALA A 181 27.98 -0.62 -59.62
CA ALA A 181 28.48 -2.00 -59.56
C ALA A 181 28.75 -2.49 -58.13
N LYS A 182 29.21 -1.59 -57.25
CA LYS A 182 29.46 -1.90 -55.83
C LYS A 182 28.14 -1.98 -55.06
N ALA A 183 27.18 -1.11 -55.37
CA ALA A 183 25.84 -1.16 -54.79
C ALA A 183 25.14 -2.49 -55.12
N GLU A 184 25.23 -2.96 -56.37
CA GLU A 184 24.65 -4.24 -56.78
C GLU A 184 25.31 -5.43 -56.07
N SER A 185 26.64 -5.43 -55.96
CA SER A 185 27.36 -6.46 -55.20
C SER A 185 26.95 -6.52 -53.73
N LEU A 186 26.72 -5.38 -53.08
CA LEU A 186 26.24 -5.32 -51.70
C LEU A 186 24.80 -5.82 -51.56
N LYS A 187 23.92 -5.52 -52.53
CA LYS A 187 22.55 -6.06 -52.55
C LYS A 187 22.54 -7.58 -52.68
N GLU A 188 23.36 -8.15 -53.56
CA GLU A 188 23.46 -9.60 -53.73
C GLU A 188 24.04 -10.29 -52.49
N ARG A 189 25.04 -9.69 -51.84
CA ARG A 189 25.55 -10.18 -50.55
C ARG A 189 24.50 -10.14 -49.45
N ALA A 190 23.72 -9.05 -49.37
CA ALA A 190 22.63 -8.94 -48.40
C ALA A 190 21.60 -10.04 -48.61
N LYS A 191 21.13 -10.26 -49.85
CA LYS A 191 20.22 -11.36 -50.19
C LYS A 191 20.79 -12.73 -49.81
N SER A 192 22.07 -12.98 -50.11
CA SER A 192 22.73 -14.24 -49.74
C SER A 192 22.79 -14.45 -48.23
N ARG A 193 23.08 -13.40 -47.45
CA ARG A 193 23.11 -13.46 -45.98
C ARG A 193 21.72 -13.69 -45.38
N GLU A 194 20.69 -13.04 -45.92
CA GLU A 194 19.31 -13.28 -45.50
C GLU A 194 18.85 -14.70 -45.80
N ALA A 195 19.17 -15.23 -46.97
CA ALA A 195 18.85 -16.60 -47.32
C ALA A 195 19.50 -17.58 -46.34
N LYS A 196 20.77 -17.36 -45.98
CA LYS A 196 21.46 -18.15 -44.95
C LYS A 196 20.84 -17.98 -43.56
N ALA A 197 20.46 -16.77 -43.16
CA ALA A 197 19.81 -16.55 -41.88
C ALA A 197 18.47 -17.29 -41.76
N LYS A 198 17.66 -17.28 -42.84
CA LYS A 198 16.42 -18.06 -42.93
C LYS A 198 16.68 -19.56 -42.81
N GLN A 199 17.69 -20.07 -43.51
CA GLN A 199 18.08 -21.48 -43.38
C GLN A 199 18.44 -21.84 -41.93
N LEU A 200 19.22 -21.00 -41.24
CA LEU A 200 19.56 -21.24 -39.83
C LEU A 200 18.34 -21.15 -38.90
N GLU A 201 17.32 -20.35 -39.24
CA GLU A 201 16.07 -20.29 -38.50
C GLU A 201 15.19 -21.53 -38.68
N GLU A 202 15.20 -22.13 -39.87
CA GLU A 202 14.56 -23.43 -40.14
C GLU A 202 15.26 -24.56 -39.36
N GLU A 203 16.59 -24.55 -39.35
CA GLU A 203 17.40 -25.45 -38.51
C GLU A 203 17.10 -25.23 -37.01
N LEU A 204 16.97 -23.98 -36.57
CA LEU A 204 16.61 -23.63 -35.19
C LEU A 204 15.24 -24.19 -34.79
N ALA A 205 14.26 -24.11 -35.69
CA ALA A 205 12.93 -24.67 -35.46
C ALA A 205 13.01 -26.19 -35.28
N THR A 206 13.83 -26.87 -36.08
CA THR A 206 14.08 -28.32 -35.95
C THR A 206 14.71 -28.66 -34.61
N VAL A 207 15.75 -27.93 -34.19
CA VAL A 207 16.41 -28.13 -32.89
C VAL A 207 15.45 -27.90 -31.72
N ARG A 208 14.56 -26.91 -31.82
CA ARG A 208 13.53 -26.66 -30.78
C ARG A 208 12.56 -27.82 -30.63
N THR A 209 12.12 -28.43 -31.73
CA THR A 209 11.27 -29.62 -31.68
C THR A 209 12.02 -30.79 -31.02
N GLN A 210 13.28 -31.00 -31.38
CA GLN A 210 14.10 -32.06 -30.78
C GLN A 210 14.33 -31.86 -29.28
N ILE A 211 14.51 -30.63 -28.81
CA ILE A 211 14.61 -30.31 -27.37
C ILE A 211 13.30 -30.70 -26.68
N ALA A 212 12.14 -30.30 -27.20
CA ALA A 212 10.85 -30.62 -26.61
C ALA A 212 10.59 -32.14 -26.55
N GLU A 213 10.99 -32.88 -27.57
CA GLU A 213 10.94 -34.35 -27.59
C GLU A 213 11.83 -34.95 -26.50
N CYS A 214 13.08 -34.47 -26.37
CA CYS A 214 14.00 -34.93 -25.34
C CYS A 214 13.53 -34.57 -23.92
N ASP A 215 12.92 -33.40 -23.71
CA ASP A 215 12.34 -33.00 -22.42
C ASP A 215 11.16 -33.90 -22.02
N HIS A 216 10.32 -34.27 -22.98
CA HIS A 216 9.23 -35.21 -22.76
C HIS A 216 9.76 -36.60 -22.39
N GLU A 217 10.78 -37.07 -23.11
CA GLU A 217 11.41 -38.35 -22.82
C GLU A 217 12.15 -38.36 -21.48
N GLU A 218 12.85 -37.27 -21.12
CA GLU A 218 13.47 -37.12 -19.81
C GLU A 218 12.42 -37.22 -18.70
N SER A 219 11.29 -36.53 -18.87
CA SER A 219 10.18 -36.56 -17.91
C SER A 219 9.63 -37.98 -17.75
N ARG A 220 9.44 -38.70 -18.87
CA ARG A 220 9.00 -40.10 -18.87
C ARG A 220 9.96 -41.01 -18.11
N ILE A 221 11.27 -40.90 -18.36
CA ILE A 221 12.28 -41.71 -17.67
C ILE A 221 12.29 -41.40 -16.17
N ARG A 222 12.22 -40.11 -15.80
CA ARG A 222 12.16 -39.71 -14.39
C ARG A 222 10.93 -40.26 -13.67
N GLU A 223 9.78 -40.40 -14.33
CA GLU A 223 8.61 -41.06 -13.74
C GLU A 223 8.83 -42.57 -13.57
N LEU A 224 9.45 -43.24 -14.55
CA LEU A 224 9.80 -44.67 -14.43
C LEU A 224 10.78 -44.94 -13.27
N MET A 225 11.73 -44.03 -13.04
CA MET A 225 12.68 -44.12 -11.92
C MET A 225 12.04 -43.94 -10.54
N LEU A 226 10.76 -43.56 -10.45
CA LEU A 226 10.03 -43.47 -9.18
C LEU A 226 9.31 -44.77 -8.81
N VAL A 227 9.26 -45.74 -9.73
CA VAL A 227 8.70 -47.07 -9.46
C VAL A 227 9.72 -47.86 -8.63
N PRO A 228 9.32 -48.43 -7.47
CA PRO A 228 10.21 -49.20 -6.60
C PRO A 228 10.67 -50.53 -7.18
#